data_AF-A0A6I3KH24-F1
#
_entry.id   AF-A0A6I3KH24-F1
#
_cell.length_a   1.000
_cell.length_b   1.000
_cell.length_c   1.000
_cell.angle_alpha   90.00
_cell.angle_beta   90.00
_cell.angle_gamma   90.00
#
_symmetry.space_group_name_H-M   'P 1'
#
loop_
_entity.id
_entity.type
_entity.pdbx_description
1 polymer ?
#
loop_
_entity_poly.entity_id
_entity_poly.type
_entity_poly.pdbx_seq_one_letter_code
_entity_poly.pdbx_strand_id
1 'polypeptide(L)'
;MQPLDTYHLVLNIFVAVVMPLLILANVMGWGARTPVSDFLWRDHTNFMRISMLIIGLLALWSMVQLAAHFGLISTGAADVAMPVLGIPFLILAVVEIWLAFRALQDYLRIRRSQA
;
A
#
# COMPACT_ATOMS: atom_id res chain seq x y z
N MET A 1 1.97 -22.26 -8.25
CA MET A 1 2.42 -21.61 -7.00
C MET A 1 3.11 -22.58 -6.07
N GLN A 2 4.26 -22.21 -5.50
CA GLN A 2 4.93 -22.98 -4.44
C GLN A 2 4.13 -22.82 -3.13
N PRO A 3 3.97 -23.88 -2.30
CA PRO A 3 3.29 -23.75 -1.01
C PRO A 3 4.00 -22.71 -0.13
N LEU A 4 3.21 -21.87 0.56
CA LEU A 4 3.74 -20.84 1.46
C LEU A 4 4.45 -21.51 2.64
N ASP A 5 5.72 -21.16 2.85
CA ASP A 5 6.41 -21.47 4.09
C ASP A 5 5.81 -20.69 5.27
N THR A 6 6.02 -21.16 6.49
CA THR A 6 5.42 -20.64 7.74
C THR A 6 5.60 -19.12 7.86
N TYR A 7 6.78 -18.61 7.54
CA TYR A 7 7.06 -17.16 7.56
C TYR A 7 6.16 -16.39 6.59
N HIS A 8 6.05 -16.85 5.35
CA HIS A 8 5.23 -16.18 4.33
C HIS A 8 3.74 -16.28 4.63
N LEU A 9 3.30 -17.39 5.23
CA LEU A 9 1.92 -17.53 5.68
C LEU A 9 1.58 -16.47 6.73
N VAL A 10 2.39 -16.37 7.79
CA VAL A 10 2.18 -15.38 8.86
C VAL A 10 2.25 -13.95 8.31
N LEU A 11 3.23 -13.65 7.45
CA LEU A 11 3.35 -12.34 6.82
C LEU A 11 2.11 -11.99 5.98
N ASN A 12 1.62 -12.91 5.16
CA ASN A 12 0.43 -12.65 4.34
C ASN A 12 -0.82 -12.45 5.20
N ILE A 13 -1.00 -13.20 6.29
CA ILE A 13 -2.12 -12.98 7.23
C ILE A 13 -2.00 -11.60 7.87
N PHE A 14 -0.82 -11.24 8.34
CA PHE A 14 -0.56 -9.93 8.93
C PHE A 14 -0.89 -8.81 7.94
N VAL A 15 -0.38 -8.91 6.71
CA VAL A 15 -0.63 -7.92 5.65
C VAL A 15 -2.12 -7.84 5.31
N ALA A 16 -2.79 -8.97 5.12
CA ALA A 16 -4.21 -9.02 4.77
C ALA A 16 -5.13 -8.41 5.85
N VAL A 17 -4.70 -8.38 7.12
CA VAL A 17 -5.49 -7.83 8.23
C VAL A 17 -5.05 -6.39 8.57
N VAL A 18 -3.76 -6.15 8.73
CA VAL A 18 -3.24 -4.87 9.23
C VAL A 18 -3.29 -3.78 8.16
N MET A 19 -2.99 -4.10 6.90
CA MET A 19 -2.98 -3.09 5.84
C MET A 19 -4.36 -2.43 5.61
N PRO A 20 -5.49 -3.18 5.56
CA PRO A 20 -6.82 -2.56 5.52
C PRO A 20 -7.13 -1.69 6.74
N LEU A 21 -6.70 -2.10 7.94
CA LEU A 21 -6.88 -1.30 9.15
C LEU A 21 -6.09 0.00 9.10
N LEU A 22 -4.89 0.01 8.52
CA LEU A 22 -4.10 1.23 8.30
C LEU A 22 -4.79 2.19 7.32
N ILE A 23 -5.40 1.67 6.25
CA ILE A 23 -6.22 2.48 5.32
C ILE A 23 -7.39 3.10 6.09
N LEU A 24 -8.14 2.29 6.84
CA LEU A 24 -9.29 2.76 7.60
C LEU A 24 -8.89 3.83 8.63
N ALA A 25 -7.82 3.61 9.38
CA ALA A 25 -7.30 4.56 10.35
C ALA A 25 -6.88 5.89 9.72
N ASN A 26 -6.31 5.86 8.51
CA ASN A 26 -5.95 7.07 7.76
C ASN A 26 -7.18 7.83 7.27
N VAL A 27 -8.14 7.13 6.65
CA VAL A 27 -9.35 7.75 6.08
C VAL A 27 -10.25 8.34 7.17
N MET A 28 -10.40 7.63 8.28
CA MET A 28 -11.25 8.07 9.40
C MET A 28 -10.54 9.06 10.34
N GLY A 29 -9.25 9.32 10.12
CA GLY A 29 -8.45 10.21 10.95
C GLY A 29 -8.29 9.74 12.39
N TRP A 30 -8.29 8.41 12.62
CA TRP A 30 -8.15 7.81 13.94
C TRP A 30 -6.70 7.80 14.45
N GLY A 31 -5.73 8.06 13.56
CA GLY A 31 -4.31 8.15 13.91
C GLY A 31 -3.91 9.51 14.50
N ALA A 32 -2.70 9.57 15.04
CA ALA A 32 -2.10 10.82 15.49
C ALA A 32 -1.93 11.79 14.30
N ARG A 33 -2.58 12.95 14.36
CA ARG A 33 -2.38 14.02 13.37
C ARG A 33 -1.01 14.63 13.60
N THR A 34 -0.10 14.37 12.67
CA THR A 34 1.22 14.97 12.68
C THR A 34 1.23 16.14 11.69
N PRO A 35 2.07 17.17 11.92
CA PRO A 35 2.22 18.26 10.95
C PRO A 35 2.57 17.75 9.54
N VAL A 36 3.29 16.63 9.46
CA VAL A 36 3.63 15.97 8.20
C VAL A 36 2.39 15.30 7.57
N SER A 37 1.59 14.54 8.32
CA SER A 37 0.38 13.93 7.74
C SER A 37 -0.60 14.98 7.25
N ASP A 38 -0.79 16.07 8.01
CA ASP A 38 -1.70 17.14 7.63
C ASP A 38 -1.20 17.88 6.37
N PHE A 39 0.11 18.15 6.27
CA PHE A 39 0.74 18.69 5.07
C PHE A 39 0.53 17.78 3.84
N LEU A 40 0.77 16.47 3.98
CA LEU A 40 0.61 15.52 2.88
C LEU A 40 -0.85 15.40 2.44
N TRP A 41 -1.80 15.37 3.36
CA TRP A 41 -3.22 15.31 3.03
C TRP A 41 -3.73 16.60 2.37
N ARG A 42 -3.21 17.77 2.78
CA ARG A 42 -3.62 19.08 2.24
C ARG A 42 -2.98 19.40 0.89
N ASP A 43 -1.66 19.28 0.79
CA ASP A 43 -0.87 19.79 -0.33
C ASP A 43 -0.50 18.68 -1.33
N HIS A 44 -0.50 17.42 -0.89
CA HIS A 44 -0.14 16.25 -1.70
C HIS A 44 -1.21 15.13 -1.63
N THR A 45 -2.50 15.47 -1.70
CA THR A 45 -3.60 14.50 -1.53
C THR A 45 -3.51 13.30 -2.50
N ASN A 46 -3.04 13.51 -3.73
CA ASN A 46 -2.86 12.42 -4.70
C ASN A 46 -1.79 11.42 -4.27
N PHE A 47 -0.74 11.87 -3.58
CA PHE A 47 0.27 10.99 -3.00
C PHE A 47 -0.39 10.09 -1.94
N MET A 48 -1.13 10.68 -0.99
CA MET A 48 -1.84 9.92 0.04
C MET A 48 -2.83 8.90 -0.55
N ARG A 49 -3.59 9.29 -1.59
CA ARG A 49 -4.52 8.39 -2.28
C ARG A 49 -3.82 7.22 -2.94
N ILE A 50 -2.71 7.47 -3.64
CA ILE A 50 -1.93 6.42 -4.30
C ILE A 50 -1.29 5.49 -3.27
N SER A 51 -0.74 6.01 -2.18
CA SER A 51 -0.22 5.18 -1.08
C SER A 51 -1.28 4.24 -0.52
N MET A 52 -2.51 4.72 -0.29
CA MET A 52 -3.61 3.87 0.17
C MET A 52 -4.00 2.81 -0.86
N LEU A 53 -4.00 3.15 -2.16
CA LEU A 53 -4.28 2.18 -3.23
C LEU A 53 -3.20 1.09 -3.29
N ILE A 54 -1.93 1.45 -3.12
CA ILE A 54 -0.80 0.50 -3.08
C ILE A 54 -0.92 -0.43 -1.88
N ILE A 55 -1.23 0.11 -0.70
CA ILE A 55 -1.51 -0.68 0.50
C ILE A 55 -2.70 -1.62 0.27
N GLY A 56 -3.75 -1.17 -0.41
CA GLY A 56 -4.92 -1.97 -0.77
C GLY A 56 -4.58 -3.11 -1.74
N LEU A 57 -3.79 -2.82 -2.78
CA LEU A 57 -3.31 -3.82 -3.72
C LEU A 57 -2.42 -4.87 -3.04
N LEU A 58 -1.58 -4.46 -2.10
CA LEU A 58 -0.76 -5.37 -1.31
C LEU A 58 -1.61 -6.28 -0.42
N ALA A 59 -2.65 -5.74 0.20
CA ALA A 59 -3.61 -6.54 0.98
C ALA A 59 -4.34 -7.56 0.10
N LEU A 60 -4.82 -7.14 -1.07
CA LEU A 60 -5.48 -8.03 -2.04
C LEU A 60 -4.54 -9.12 -2.54
N TRP A 61 -3.29 -8.78 -2.83
CA TRP A 61 -2.26 -9.73 -3.23
C TRP A 61 -2.05 -10.81 -2.16
N SER A 62 -1.93 -10.41 -0.89
CA SER A 62 -1.83 -11.36 0.23
C SER A 62 -3.09 -12.21 0.39
N MET A 63 -4.28 -11.64 0.21
CA MET A 63 -5.54 -12.40 0.24
C MET A 63 -5.60 -13.45 -0.88
N VAL A 64 -5.16 -13.13 -2.10
CA VAL A 64 -5.10 -14.09 -3.21
C VAL A 64 -4.15 -15.25 -2.89
N GLN A 65 -2.97 -14.96 -2.33
CA GLN A 65 -2.03 -16.01 -1.92
C GLN A 65 -2.62 -16.92 -0.83
N LEU A 66 -3.29 -16.34 0.17
CA LEU A 66 -3.94 -17.10 1.24
C LEU A 66 -5.10 -17.94 0.69
N ALA A 67 -5.92 -17.36 -0.19
CA ALA A 67 -7.03 -18.07 -0.83
C ALA A 67 -6.54 -19.27 -1.65
N ALA A 68 -5.43 -19.11 -2.39
CA ALA A 68 -4.82 -20.22 -3.11
C ALA A 68 -4.24 -21.27 -2.16
N HIS A 69 -3.59 -20.85 -1.07
CA HIS A 69 -2.99 -21.75 -0.07
C HIS A 69 -4.05 -22.61 0.65
N PHE A 70 -5.19 -22.04 1.03
CA PHE A 70 -6.29 -22.76 1.67
C PHE A 70 -7.23 -23.47 0.67
N GLY A 71 -6.93 -23.43 -0.63
CA GLY A 71 -7.75 -24.10 -1.65
C GLY A 71 -9.10 -23.43 -1.94
N LEU A 72 -9.28 -22.17 -1.56
CA LEU A 72 -10.49 -21.38 -1.86
C LEU A 72 -10.58 -20.97 -3.33
N ILE A 73 -9.43 -20.89 -4.02
CA ILE A 73 -9.34 -20.63 -5.47
C ILE A 73 -8.39 -21.64 -6.12
N SER A 74 -8.60 -21.90 -7.41
CA SER A 74 -7.69 -22.77 -8.17
C SER A 74 -6.33 -22.10 -8.39
N THR A 75 -5.29 -22.92 -8.53
CA THR A 75 -3.93 -22.45 -8.86
C THR A 75 -3.90 -21.63 -10.14
N GLY A 76 -4.65 -22.04 -11.17
CA GLY A 76 -4.76 -21.29 -12.42
C GLY A 76 -5.41 -19.91 -12.24
N ALA A 77 -6.43 -19.79 -11.38
CA ALA A 77 -7.03 -18.49 -11.07
C ALA A 77 -6.03 -17.59 -10.33
N ALA A 78 -5.27 -18.16 -9.40
CA ALA A 78 -4.24 -17.43 -8.67
C ALA A 78 -3.09 -16.98 -9.60
N ASP A 79 -2.65 -17.84 -10.53
CA ASP A 79 -1.57 -17.52 -11.47
C ASP A 79 -1.95 -16.37 -12.43
N VAL A 80 -3.23 -16.18 -12.73
CA VAL A 80 -3.73 -15.02 -13.50
C VAL A 80 -3.92 -13.78 -12.61
N ALA A 81 -4.45 -13.95 -11.40
CA ALA A 81 -4.72 -12.85 -10.48
C ALA A 81 -3.44 -12.11 -10.05
N MET A 82 -2.33 -12.84 -9.90
CA MET A 82 -1.07 -12.25 -9.45
C MET A 82 -0.53 -11.22 -10.45
N PRO A 83 -0.31 -11.49 -11.76
CA PRO A 83 0.06 -10.46 -12.72
C PRO A 83 -0.93 -9.28 -12.79
N VAL A 84 -2.23 -9.56 -12.69
CA VAL A 84 -3.29 -8.54 -12.74
C VAL A 84 -3.17 -7.55 -11.57
N LEU A 85 -2.73 -8.00 -10.39
CA LEU A 85 -2.48 -7.12 -9.24
C LEU A 85 -1.07 -6.52 -9.28
N GLY A 86 -0.07 -7.30 -9.71
CA GLY A 86 1.35 -6.94 -9.67
C GLY A 86 1.74 -5.86 -10.66
N ILE A 87 1.20 -5.91 -11.88
CA ILE A 87 1.52 -4.90 -12.91
C ILE A 87 1.00 -3.51 -12.48
N PRO A 88 -0.27 -3.33 -12.08
CA PRO A 88 -0.74 -2.06 -11.52
C PRO A 88 0.03 -1.64 -10.28
N PHE A 89 0.37 -2.57 -9.39
CA PHE A 89 1.17 -2.28 -8.20
C PHE A 89 2.53 -1.67 -8.58
N LEU A 90 3.25 -2.25 -9.55
CA LEU A 90 4.53 -1.74 -10.01
C LEU A 90 4.40 -0.35 -10.65
N ILE A 91 3.39 -0.13 -11.49
CA ILE A 91 3.13 1.17 -12.11
C ILE A 91 2.88 2.22 -11.03
N LEU A 92 2.00 1.91 -10.07
CA LEU A 92 1.67 2.81 -8.97
C LEU A 92 2.89 3.06 -8.07
N ALA A 93 3.72 2.06 -7.81
CA ALA A 93 4.94 2.22 -7.02
C ALA A 93 5.92 3.22 -7.68
N VAL A 94 6.09 3.17 -9.01
CA VAL A 94 6.92 4.16 -9.73
C VAL A 94 6.34 5.57 -9.59
N VAL A 95 5.02 5.71 -9.73
CA VAL A 95 4.33 7.00 -9.56
C VAL A 95 4.46 7.49 -8.11
N GLU A 96 4.32 6.61 -7.12
CA GLU A 96 4.44 6.94 -5.71
C GLU A 96 5.85 7.45 -5.37
N ILE A 97 6.90 6.78 -5.85
CA ILE A 97 8.28 7.22 -5.66
C ILE A 97 8.46 8.65 -6.21
N TRP A 98 7.96 8.92 -7.42
CA TRP A 98 8.05 10.25 -8.02
C TRP A 98 7.31 11.31 -7.19
N LEU A 99 6.10 11.00 -6.72
CA LEU A 99 5.31 11.90 -5.87
C LEU A 99 5.97 12.11 -4.49
N ALA A 100 6.58 11.09 -3.91
CA ALA A 100 7.31 11.18 -2.65
C ALA A 100 8.51 12.12 -2.78
N PHE A 101 9.28 12.02 -3.87
CA PHE A 101 10.37 12.95 -4.16
C PHE A 101 9.87 14.40 -4.28
N ARG A 102 8.76 14.61 -4.99
CA ARG A 102 8.16 15.94 -5.14
C ARG A 102 7.70 16.51 -3.79
N ALA A 103 6.98 15.72 -2.99
CA ALA A 103 6.52 16.13 -1.66
C ALA A 103 7.69 16.46 -0.72
N LEU A 104 8.77 15.68 -0.79
CA LEU A 104 9.99 15.94 -0.02
C LEU A 104 10.67 17.24 -0.45
N GLN A 105 10.80 17.48 -1.76
CA GLN A 105 11.39 18.73 -2.28
C GLN A 105 10.59 19.95 -1.85
N ASP A 106 9.26 19.90 -1.94
CA ASP A 106 8.37 20.99 -1.55
C ASP A 106 8.46 21.26 -0.04
N TYR A 107 8.46 20.20 0.78
CA TYR A 107 8.64 20.32 2.23
C TYR A 107 9.98 20.97 2.61
N LEU A 108 11.08 20.54 1.99
CA LEU A 108 12.42 21.11 2.23
C LEU A 108 12.51 22.57 1.77
N ARG A 109 11.88 22.91 0.66
CA ARG A 109 11.84 24.29 0.14
C ARG A 109 11.11 25.23 1.09
N ILE A 110 9.95 24.81 1.60
CA ILE A 110 9.17 25.57 2.57
C ILE A 110 9.98 25.80 3.86
N ARG A 111 10.63 24.74 4.38
CA ARG A 111 11.51 24.88 5.55
C ARG A 111 12.65 25.87 5.31
N ARG A 112 13.28 25.82 4.15
CA ARG A 112 14.39 26.73 3.81
C ARG A 112 13.94 28.18 3.66
N SER A 113 12.71 28.44 3.22
CA SER A 113 12.19 29.81 3.12
C SER A 113 11.73 30.40 4.46
N GLN A 114 11.52 29.57 5.47
CA GLN A 114 11.10 29.97 6.82
C GLN A 114 12.26 30.07 7.82
N ALA A 115 13.47 29.64 7.43
CA ALA A 115 14.71 29.74 8.20
C ALA A 115 15.53 30.95 7.73
#